data_AF-A0A2I1HNU1-F1
#
_entry.id   AF-A0A2I1HNU1-F1
#
_cell.length_a   1.000
_cell.length_b   1.000
_cell.length_c   1.000
_cell.angle_alpha   90.00
_cell.angle_beta   90.00
_cell.angle_gamma   90.00
#
_symmetry.space_group_name_H-M   'P 1'
#
loop_
_entity.id
_entity.type
_entity.pdbx_description
1 polymer ?
#
loop_
_entity_poly.entity_id
_entity_poly.type
_entity_poly.pdbx_seq_one_letter_code
_entity_poly.pdbx_strand_id
1 'polypeptide(L)'
;MKKGRFFNFNLQNSDNPNVRKRQQARFERKCRQVFHKSDLTADASLEDKLLASKRKGFLFQQSQNFRKPIMHLKYKKKFQVPLQRYYTFQLPFLESSTLPEVQREVLLYC
;
A
#
# COMPACT_ATOMS: atom_id res chain seq x y z
N MET A 1 23.02 -11.60 0.53
CA MET A 1 21.58 -11.38 0.23
C MET A 1 21.46 -10.19 -0.72
N LYS A 2 20.90 -10.36 -1.93
CA LYS A 2 20.71 -9.22 -2.85
C LYS A 2 19.54 -8.36 -2.36
N LYS A 3 19.82 -7.13 -1.93
CA LYS A 3 18.82 -6.11 -1.57
C LYS A 3 18.13 -5.63 -2.85
N GLY A 4 16.84 -5.93 -2.99
CA GLY A 4 15.99 -5.29 -4.00
C GLY A 4 15.73 -3.84 -3.58
N ARG A 5 16.04 -2.87 -4.46
CA ARG A 5 15.66 -1.47 -4.28
C ARG A 5 14.16 -1.34 -4.55
N PHE A 6 13.37 -0.99 -3.54
CA PHE A 6 11.99 -0.53 -3.74
C PHE A 6 12.02 0.99 -3.86
N PHE A 7 12.19 1.52 -5.08
CA PHE A 7 12.00 2.95 -5.36
C PHE A 7 10.69 3.10 -6.11
N ASN A 8 9.74 3.87 -5.54
CA ASN A 8 8.42 4.20 -6.09
C ASN A 8 7.67 2.97 -6.61
N PHE A 9 6.86 2.26 -5.79
CA PHE A 9 5.95 1.09 -6.01
C PHE A 9 5.63 0.58 -7.45
N ASN A 10 6.56 0.71 -8.37
CA ASN A 10 6.50 0.42 -9.77
C ASN A 10 7.15 -0.93 -9.88
N LEU A 11 6.43 -1.85 -10.52
CA LEU A 11 6.94 -3.18 -10.80
C LEU A 11 8.08 -3.06 -11.82
N GLN A 12 9.30 -2.83 -11.33
CA GLN A 12 10.51 -2.83 -12.15
C GLN A 12 11.06 -4.25 -12.19
N ASN A 13 11.10 -4.81 -13.40
CA ASN A 13 11.71 -6.12 -13.62
C ASN A 13 13.24 -6.00 -13.58
N SER A 14 13.92 -7.13 -13.39
CA SER A 14 15.39 -7.18 -13.47
C SER A 14 15.87 -6.91 -14.89
N ASP A 15 17.01 -6.24 -15.02
CA ASP A 15 17.69 -6.03 -16.31
C ASP A 15 18.19 -7.34 -16.93
N ASN A 16 18.43 -8.38 -16.11
CA ASN A 16 18.86 -9.68 -16.61
C ASN A 16 17.69 -10.40 -17.31
N PRO A 17 17.82 -10.78 -18.58
CA PRO A 17 16.71 -11.33 -19.38
C PRO A 17 16.18 -12.65 -18.81
N ASN A 18 17.06 -13.52 -18.30
CA ASN A 18 16.67 -14.79 -17.70
C ASN A 18 15.90 -14.59 -16.40
N VAL A 19 16.32 -13.61 -15.60
CA VAL A 19 15.63 -13.25 -14.34
C VAL A 19 14.28 -12.61 -14.66
N ARG A 20 14.23 -11.68 -15.62
CA ARG A 20 13.00 -11.04 -16.10
C ARG A 20 11.96 -12.06 -16.56
N LYS A 21 12.35 -13.04 -17.38
CA LYS A 21 11.45 -14.11 -17.85
C LYS A 21 10.87 -14.91 -16.67
N ARG A 22 11.69 -15.23 -15.67
CA ARG A 22 11.24 -15.95 -14.47
C ARG A 22 10.31 -15.10 -13.59
N GLN A 23 10.58 -13.80 -13.45
CA GLN A 23 9.72 -12.87 -12.73
C GLN A 23 8.35 -12.77 -13.40
N GLN A 24 8.33 -12.60 -14.72
CA GLN A 24 7.11 -12.55 -15.51
C GLN A 24 6.28 -13.85 -15.37
N ALA A 25 6.91 -15.01 -15.51
CA ALA A 25 6.22 -16.30 -15.34
C ALA A 25 5.65 -16.49 -13.92
N ARG A 26 6.38 -16.04 -12.89
CA ARG A 26 5.87 -16.08 -11.50
C ARG A 26 4.69 -15.14 -11.30
N PHE A 27 4.75 -13.94 -11.90
CA PHE A 27 3.67 -12.98 -11.86
C PHE A 27 2.40 -13.52 -12.54
N GLU A 28 2.51 -14.01 -13.77
CA GLU A 28 1.38 -14.62 -14.49
C GLU A 28 0.78 -15.81 -13.75
N ARG A 29 1.62 -16.70 -13.20
CA ARG A 29 1.16 -17.81 -12.37
C ARG A 29 0.38 -17.30 -11.15
N LYS A 30 0.81 -16.20 -10.54
CA LYS A 30 0.13 -15.60 -9.40
C LYS A 30 -1.22 -15.00 -9.81
N CYS A 31 -1.29 -14.31 -10.95
CA CYS A 31 -2.55 -13.83 -11.51
C CYS A 31 -3.55 -14.97 -11.70
N ARG A 32 -3.14 -16.04 -12.40
CA ARG A 32 -3.99 -17.24 -12.61
C ARG A 32 -4.45 -17.85 -11.30
N GLN A 33 -3.55 -17.98 -10.31
CA GLN A 33 -3.90 -18.50 -8.99
C GLN A 33 -4.93 -17.62 -8.28
N VAL A 34 -4.80 -16.30 -8.34
CA VAL A 34 -5.73 -15.36 -7.70
C VAL A 34 -7.11 -15.45 -8.34
N PHE A 35 -7.18 -15.42 -9.67
CA PHE A 35 -8.43 -15.47 -10.42
C PHE A 35 -9.13 -16.84 -10.29
N HIS A 36 -8.36 -17.92 -10.34
CA HIS A 36 -8.91 -19.26 -10.15
C HIS A 36 -9.47 -19.46 -8.74
N LYS A 37 -8.82 -18.91 -7.70
CA LYS A 37 -9.33 -18.93 -6.31
C LYS A 37 -10.56 -18.04 -6.07
N SER A 38 -10.98 -17.27 -7.07
CA SER A 38 -12.21 -16.48 -7.07
C SER A 38 -13.20 -17.00 -8.11
N ASP A 39 -13.01 -18.22 -8.61
CA ASP A 39 -13.85 -18.88 -9.60
C ASP A 39 -14.05 -18.06 -10.89
N LEU A 40 -13.04 -17.23 -11.23
CA LEU A 40 -13.05 -16.43 -12.45
C LEU A 40 -12.45 -17.22 -13.61
N THR A 41 -13.15 -17.23 -14.73
CA THR A 41 -12.65 -17.72 -16.01
C THR A 41 -11.63 -16.73 -16.61
N ALA A 42 -10.86 -17.19 -17.60
CA ALA A 42 -9.91 -16.32 -18.31
C ALA A 42 -10.62 -15.12 -18.97
N ASP A 43 -11.86 -15.32 -19.41
CA ASP A 43 -12.69 -14.34 -20.12
C ASP A 43 -13.54 -13.47 -19.18
N ALA A 44 -13.36 -13.61 -17.86
CA ALA A 44 -14.08 -12.79 -16.89
C ALA A 44 -13.84 -11.29 -17.13
N SER A 45 -14.87 -10.49 -16.82
CA SER A 45 -14.84 -9.04 -16.95
C SER A 45 -13.64 -8.45 -16.20
N LEU A 46 -13.12 -7.34 -16.71
CA LEU A 46 -12.07 -6.60 -16.04
C LEU A 46 -12.49 -6.21 -14.63
N GLU A 47 -13.74 -5.78 -14.44
CA GLU A 47 -14.30 -5.41 -13.13
C GLU A 47 -14.28 -6.57 -12.13
N ASP A 48 -14.62 -7.78 -12.57
CA ASP A 48 -14.60 -8.97 -11.71
C ASP A 48 -13.17 -9.30 -11.28
N LYS A 49 -12.22 -9.20 -12.21
CA LYS A 49 -10.78 -9.37 -11.94
C LYS A 49 -10.27 -8.30 -10.99
N LEU A 50 -10.70 -7.04 -11.14
CA LEU A 50 -10.37 -5.95 -10.21
C LEU A 50 -10.90 -6.25 -8.80
N LEU A 51 -12.16 -6.68 -8.70
CA LEU A 51 -12.81 -6.98 -7.43
C LEU A 51 -12.15 -8.16 -6.71
N ALA A 52 -11.88 -9.25 -7.43
CA ALA A 52 -11.16 -10.41 -6.90
C ALA A 52 -9.75 -10.03 -6.41
N SER A 53 -9.04 -9.23 -7.21
CA SER A 53 -7.69 -8.75 -6.86
C SER A 53 -7.71 -7.88 -5.60
N LYS A 54 -8.68 -6.97 -5.48
CA LYS A 54 -8.89 -6.12 -4.30
C LYS A 54 -9.17 -6.95 -3.05
N ARG A 55 -10.03 -7.96 -3.15
CA ARG A 55 -10.34 -8.89 -2.05
C ARG A 55 -9.11 -9.66 -1.57
N LYS A 56 -8.23 -10.07 -2.49
CA LYS A 56 -6.98 -10.78 -2.18
C LYS A 56 -5.79 -9.86 -1.89
N GLY A 57 -5.95 -8.54 -2.02
CA GLY A 57 -4.87 -7.56 -1.85
C GLY A 57 -3.74 -7.74 -2.87
N PHE A 58 -4.10 -8.07 -4.11
CA PHE A 58 -3.16 -8.31 -5.20
C PHE A 58 -3.25 -7.19 -6.24
N LEU A 59 -2.10 -6.79 -6.80
CA LEU A 59 -2.01 -5.83 -7.90
C LEU A 59 -1.56 -6.59 -9.15
N PHE A 60 -2.41 -6.61 -10.18
CA PHE A 60 -2.10 -7.18 -11.49
C PHE A 60 -1.91 -6.12 -12.58
N GLN A 61 -2.40 -4.90 -12.37
CA GLN A 61 -2.27 -3.78 -13.30
C GLN A 61 -1.62 -2.59 -12.58
N GLN A 62 -0.76 -1.87 -13.30
CA GLN A 62 0.05 -0.78 -12.72
C GLN A 62 -0.80 0.40 -12.22
N SER A 63 -1.94 0.67 -12.87
CA SER A 63 -2.85 1.76 -12.46
C SER A 63 -3.75 1.39 -11.28
N GLN A 64 -3.67 0.15 -10.77
CA GLN A 64 -4.47 -0.25 -9.61
C GLN A 64 -3.92 0.37 -8.33
N ASN A 65 -4.84 0.87 -7.52
CA ASN A 65 -4.59 1.26 -6.15
C ASN A 65 -5.60 0.57 -5.23
N PHE A 66 -5.15 0.13 -4.06
CA PHE A 66 -6.07 -0.24 -2.99
C PHE A 66 -5.56 0.26 -1.66
N ARG A 67 -6.49 0.82 -0.86
CA ARG A 67 -6.22 1.28 0.50
C ARG A 67 -6.52 0.13 1.45
N LYS A 68 -5.49 -0.61 1.87
CA LYS A 68 -5.62 -1.62 2.92
C LYS A 68 -5.12 -1.03 4.24
N PRO A 69 -5.90 -1.07 5.33
CA PRO A 69 -5.43 -0.60 6.62
C PRO A 69 -4.27 -1.47 7.09
N ILE A 70 -3.19 -0.83 7.54
CA ILE A 70 -2.05 -1.53 8.12
C ILE A 70 -2.44 -1.93 9.55
N MET A 71 -2.82 -3.20 9.73
CA MET A 71 -3.43 -3.64 11.00
C MET A 71 -2.52 -3.52 12.21
N HIS A 72 -1.20 -3.65 12.03
CA HIS A 72 -0.24 -3.50 13.13
C HIS A 72 0.07 -2.03 13.48
N LEU A 73 -0.37 -1.08 12.64
CA LEU A 73 -0.33 0.36 12.94
C LEU A 73 -1.62 0.84 13.61
N LYS A 74 -2.48 -0.08 14.07
CA LYS A 74 -3.61 0.29 14.92
C LYS A 74 -3.08 0.70 16.29
N TYR A 75 -2.97 2.01 16.50
CA TYR A 75 -2.67 2.55 17.81
C TYR A 75 -3.79 2.20 18.80
N LYS A 76 -3.43 1.67 19.98
CA LYS A 76 -4.39 1.40 21.06
C LYS A 76 -5.01 2.69 21.60
N LYS A 77 -4.26 3.79 21.55
CA LYS A 77 -4.70 5.13 21.97
C LYS A 77 -4.97 5.98 20.73
N LYS A 78 -5.84 6.99 20.87
CA LYS A 78 -6.04 8.00 19.82
C LYS A 78 -4.69 8.65 19.50
N PHE A 79 -4.46 8.92 18.21
CA PHE A 79 -3.29 9.68 17.78
C PHE A 79 -3.27 11.02 18.50
N GLN A 80 -2.16 11.32 19.20
CA GLN A 80 -1.90 12.63 19.79
C GLN A 80 -0.82 13.29 18.95
N VAL A 81 -1.02 14.56 18.60
CA VAL A 81 -0.04 15.33 17.83
C VAL A 81 1.25 15.41 18.68
N PRO A 82 2.39 14.90 18.16
CA PRO A 82 3.64 14.95 18.90
C PRO A 82 4.08 16.40 19.10
N LEU A 83 4.43 16.78 20.34
CA LEU A 83 4.98 18.10 20.62
C LEU A 83 6.47 18.14 20.28
N GLN A 84 6.90 19.19 19.58
CA GLN A 84 8.28 19.39 19.14
C GLN A 84 9.30 19.28 20.28
N ARG A 85 8.94 19.71 21.49
CA ARG A 85 9.81 19.66 22.68
C ARG A 85 10.27 18.25 23.08
N TYR A 86 9.58 17.19 22.64
CA TYR A 86 9.95 15.81 22.98
C TYR A 86 10.91 15.16 21.96
N TYR A 87 11.26 15.86 20.89
CA TYR A 87 12.07 15.31 19.80
C TYR A 87 13.21 16.25 19.45
N THR A 88 14.40 15.68 19.22
CA THR A 88 15.60 16.41 18.80
C THR A 88 15.59 16.75 17.31
N PHE A 89 14.72 16.12 16.53
CA PHE A 89 14.54 16.41 15.10
C PHE A 89 13.30 17.26 14.85
N GLN A 90 13.31 18.04 13.78
CA GLN A 90 12.14 18.83 13.37
C GLN A 90 11.03 17.90 12.91
N LEU A 91 9.88 17.97 13.59
CA LEU A 91 8.69 17.25 13.17
C LEU A 91 8.10 17.92 11.93
N PRO A 92 7.65 17.14 10.93
CA PRO A 92 6.92 17.71 9.81
C PRO A 92 5.65 18.38 10.34
N PHE A 93 5.50 19.68 10.07
CA PHE A 93 4.32 20.44 10.45
C PHE A 93 3.10 19.82 9.78
N LEU A 94 2.17 19.31 10.58
CA LEU A 94 0.87 18.87 10.09
C LEU A 94 -0.03 20.10 10.06
N GLU A 95 -0.35 20.61 8.87
CA GLU A 95 -1.30 21.73 8.76
C GLU A 95 -2.63 21.35 9.40
N SER A 96 -3.13 22.24 10.28
CA SER A 96 -4.34 22.06 11.10
C SER A 96 -5.62 21.87 10.28
N SER A 97 -5.57 22.14 8.97
CA SER A 97 -6.65 21.93 8.00
C SER A 97 -6.98 20.45 7.78
N THR A 98 -6.06 19.53 8.08
CA THR A 98 -6.21 18.08 7.87
C THR A 98 -6.61 17.29 9.12
N LEU A 99 -6.72 17.94 10.28
CA LEU A 99 -7.03 17.28 11.55
C LEU A 99 -8.54 17.26 11.81
N PRO A 100 -9.13 16.11 12.22
CA PRO A 100 -10.50 16.09 12.69
C PRO A 100 -10.64 16.99 13.92
N GLU A 101 -11.73 17.76 13.94
CA GLU A 101 -12.02 18.94 14.78
C GLU A 101 -11.79 18.79 16.30
N VAL A 102 -11.71 17.55 16.78
CA VAL A 102 -11.55 17.18 18.21
C VAL A 102 -10.17 17.57 18.81
N GLN A 103 -9.20 18.00 18.00
CA GLN A 103 -7.83 18.32 18.48
C GLN A 103 -7.51 19.81 18.61
N ARG A 104 -8.45 20.71 18.26
CA ARG A 104 -8.17 22.16 18.20
C ARG A 104 -8.04 22.81 19.59
N GLU A 105 -8.69 22.27 20.61
CA GLU A 105 -8.73 22.91 21.93
C GLU A 105 -7.43 22.82 22.74
N VAL A 106 -6.52 21.89 22.42
CA VAL A 106 -5.28 21.71 23.22
C VAL A 106 -4.18 22.70 22.81
N LEU A 107 -4.27 23.32 21.62
CA LEU A 107 -3.24 24.24 21.10
C LEU A 107 -3.52 25.72 21.39
N LEU A 108 -4.70 26.06 21.93
CA LEU A 108 -5.07 27.45 22.22
C LEU A 108 -4.80 27.88 23.68
N TYR A 109 -4.29 26.98 24.53
CA TYR A 109 -4.03 27.23 25.95
C TYR A 109 -2.56 27.04 26.38
N CYS A 110 -1.60 27.13 25.45
CA CYS A 110 -0.16 27.14 25.78
C CYS A 110 0.55 28.26 25.03
#